data_AF-A0AA41K6U3-F1
#
_entry.id   AF-A0AA41K6U3-F1
#
_cell.length_a   1.000
_cell.length_b   1.000
_cell.length_c   1.000
_cell.angle_alpha   90.00
_cell.angle_beta   90.00
_cell.angle_gamma   90.00
#
_symmetry.space_group_name_H-M   'P 1'
#
loop_
_entity.id
_entity.type
_entity.pdbx_description
1 polymer ?
#
loop_
_entity_poly.entity_id
_entity_poly.type
_entity_poly.pdbx_seq_one_letter_code
_entity_poly.pdbx_strand_id
1 'polypeptide(L)'
;MLDTTDTQTAAVIAKLITYISEHINEDLSLDFLSEHFFYSKYHLCRVFRKYTGKTLNVYINEKRIDTAKQYLTTDLSIRDVCRCSGYHNYSYFYKTFLKIVGIGPSEYRQASLEGQKK
;
A
#
# COMPACT_ATOMS: atom_id res chain seq x y z
N MET A 1 -8.03 6.78 34.42
CA MET A 1 -8.16 7.87 33.43
C MET A 1 -7.74 7.31 32.08
N LEU A 2 -8.70 7.03 31.19
CA LEU A 2 -8.39 6.72 29.80
C LEU A 2 -8.10 8.05 29.11
N ASP A 3 -6.89 8.20 28.58
CA ASP A 3 -6.36 9.42 27.98
C ASP A 3 -7.14 9.73 26.69
N THR A 4 -8.00 10.76 26.73
CA THR A 4 -8.87 11.18 25.63
C THR A 4 -8.10 11.51 24.34
N THR A 5 -6.80 11.81 24.47
CA THR A 5 -5.88 12.07 23.36
C THR A 5 -5.58 10.82 22.53
N ASP A 6 -5.53 9.64 23.17
CA ASP A 6 -5.22 8.37 22.48
C ASP A 6 -6.42 7.91 21.64
N THR A 7 -7.65 8.10 22.13
CA THR A 7 -8.87 7.78 21.37
C THR A 7 -9.03 8.62 20.11
N GLN A 8 -8.76 9.93 20.19
CA GLN A 8 -8.80 10.82 19.02
C GLN A 8 -7.74 10.43 17.97
N THR A 9 -6.56 10.04 18.44
CA THR A 9 -5.45 9.59 17.60
C THR A 9 -5.78 8.27 16.89
N ALA A 10 -6.40 7.31 17.59
CA ALA A 10 -6.85 6.05 17.00
C ALA A 10 -7.85 6.26 15.86
N ALA A 11 -8.83 7.14 16.06
CA ALA A 11 -9.85 7.45 15.05
C ALA A 11 -9.23 8.04 13.77
N VAL A 12 -8.22 8.89 13.91
CA VAL A 12 -7.49 9.48 12.78
C VAL A 12 -6.74 8.41 11.99
N ILE A 13 -6.04 7.50 12.67
CA ILE A 13 -5.33 6.41 12.01
C ILE A 13 -6.30 5.47 11.28
N ALA A 14 -7.46 5.16 11.88
CA ALA A 14 -8.49 4.37 11.21
C ALA A 14 -8.97 5.04 9.91
N LYS A 15 -9.22 6.36 9.93
CA LYS A 15 -9.57 7.13 8.73
C LYS A 15 -8.45 7.12 7.69
N LEU A 16 -7.20 7.30 8.11
CA LEU A 16 -6.04 7.25 7.22
C LEU A 16 -5.89 5.88 6.53
N ILE A 17 -6.06 4.80 7.28
CA ILE A 17 -6.00 3.42 6.74
C ILE A 17 -7.11 3.19 5.70
N THR A 18 -8.32 3.67 6.01
CA THR A 18 -9.47 3.59 5.10
C THR A 18 -9.17 4.36 3.81
N TYR A 19 -8.71 5.60 3.94
CA TYR A 19 -8.34 6.45 2.81
C TYR A 19 -7.26 5.81 1.93
N ILE A 20 -6.19 5.27 2.51
CA ILE A 20 -5.13 4.57 1.75
C ILE A 20 -5.69 3.40 0.95
N SER A 21 -6.67 2.68 1.50
CA SER A 21 -7.26 1.52 0.84
C SER A 21 -8.18 1.92 -0.32
N GLU A 22 -8.91 3.02 -0.17
CA GLU A 22 -9.82 3.57 -1.20
C GLU A 22 -9.08 4.30 -2.33
N HIS A 23 -7.92 4.90 -2.02
CA HIS A 23 -7.13 5.74 -2.93
C HIS A 23 -5.77 5.12 -3.26
N ILE A 24 -5.67 3.79 -3.28
CA ILE A 24 -4.39 3.07 -3.40
C ILE A 24 -3.60 3.39 -4.67
N ASN A 25 -4.30 3.78 -5.73
CA ASN A 25 -3.76 4.15 -7.03
C ASN A 25 -3.41 5.64 -7.19
N GLU A 26 -3.66 6.46 -6.17
CA GLU A 26 -3.40 7.90 -6.17
C GLU A 26 -2.07 8.24 -5.46
N ASP A 27 -1.77 9.55 -5.33
CA ASP A 27 -0.63 9.98 -4.52
C ASP A 27 -0.93 9.76 -3.03
N LEU A 28 -0.08 8.94 -2.42
CA LEU A 28 -0.11 8.63 -0.98
C LEU A 28 1.24 9.00 -0.35
N SER A 29 1.92 9.99 -0.91
CA SER A 29 3.15 10.53 -0.35
C SER A 29 2.93 11.02 1.09
N LEU A 30 3.97 10.93 1.91
CA LEU A 30 3.89 11.41 3.29
C LEU A 30 3.57 12.90 3.35
N ASP A 31 4.09 13.67 2.39
CA ASP A 31 3.75 15.08 2.17
C ASP A 31 2.25 15.26 1.99
N PHE A 32 1.67 14.64 0.97
CA PHE A 32 0.24 14.73 0.67
C PHE A 32 -0.63 14.33 1.87
N LEU A 33 -0.35 13.18 2.48
CA LEU A 33 -1.14 12.68 3.61
C LEU A 33 -1.01 13.56 4.86
N SER A 34 0.16 14.17 5.08
CA SER A 34 0.36 15.08 6.20
C SER A 34 -0.47 16.37 6.05
N GLU A 35 -0.52 16.92 4.84
CA GLU A 35 -1.32 18.10 4.53
C GLU A 35 -2.83 17.78 4.55
N HIS A 36 -3.23 16.69 3.89
CA HIS A 36 -4.64 16.29 3.78
C HIS A 36 -5.29 16.02 5.15
N PHE A 37 -4.55 15.41 6.09
CA PHE A 37 -5.07 15.10 7.42
C PHE A 37 -4.73 16.17 8.47
N PHE A 38 -4.06 17.27 8.09
CA PHE A 38 -3.62 18.36 8.99
C PHE A 38 -2.70 17.89 10.14
N TYR A 39 -1.78 16.96 9.85
CA TYR A 39 -0.80 16.46 10.81
C TYR A 39 0.62 16.76 10.36
N SER A 40 1.53 17.00 11.30
CA SER A 40 2.96 17.01 10.94
C SER A 40 3.41 15.60 10.50
N LYS A 41 4.29 15.54 9.50
CA LYS A 41 4.88 14.29 9.01
C LYS A 41 5.45 13.42 10.13
N TYR A 42 6.15 14.05 11.08
CA TYR A 42 6.72 13.36 12.23
C TYR A 42 5.64 12.72 13.11
N HIS A 43 4.59 13.48 13.42
CA HIS A 43 3.51 12.97 14.26
C HIS A 43 2.76 11.83 13.56
N LEU A 44 2.46 11.98 12.27
CA LEU A 44 1.78 10.98 11.45
C LEU A 44 2.58 9.67 11.41
N CYS A 45 3.88 9.73 11.10
CA CYS A 45 4.76 8.56 11.09
C CYS A 45 4.85 7.87 12.45
N ARG A 46 5.05 8.65 13.52
CA ARG A 46 5.20 8.13 14.89
C ARG A 46 3.94 7.40 15.32
N VAL A 47 2.78 8.01 15.12
CA VAL A 47 1.50 7.43 15.51
C VAL A 47 1.18 6.25 14.61
N PHE A 48 1.27 6.39 13.29
CA PHE A 48 0.95 5.29 12.38
C PHE A 48 1.75 4.03 12.71
N ARG A 49 3.05 4.19 13.01
CA ARG A 49 3.90 3.07 13.44
C ARG A 49 3.51 2.53 14.81
N LYS A 50 3.14 3.38 15.77
CA LYS A 50 2.62 2.94 17.09
C LYS A 50 1.40 2.02 16.92
N TYR A 51 0.50 2.36 15.99
CA TYR A 51 -0.76 1.65 15.77
C TYR A 51 -0.65 0.43 14.85
N THR A 52 0.18 0.48 13.81
CA THR A 52 0.27 -0.58 12.79
C THR A 52 1.51 -1.46 12.91
N GLY A 53 2.49 -1.05 13.73
CA GLY A 53 3.81 -1.69 13.82
C GLY A 53 4.72 -1.41 12.62
N LYS A 54 4.24 -0.73 11.56
CA LYS A 54 4.97 -0.51 10.31
C LYS A 54 5.08 0.97 9.98
N THR A 55 6.03 1.32 9.11
CA THR A 55 6.07 2.68 8.54
C THR A 55 4.97 2.83 7.50
N LEU A 56 4.51 4.06 7.31
CA LEU A 56 3.45 4.39 6.34
C LEU A 56 3.80 3.91 4.93
N ASN A 57 5.03 4.15 4.49
CA ASN A 57 5.52 3.75 3.16
C ASN A 57 5.54 2.21 2.99
N VAL A 58 5.95 1.46 4.01
CA VAL A 58 5.92 -0.01 3.98
C VAL A 58 4.47 -0.49 3.85
N TYR A 59 3.56 0.06 4.64
CA TYR A 59 2.14 -0.30 4.59
C TYR A 59 1.51 -0.03 3.22
N ILE A 60 1.75 1.15 2.64
CA ILE A 60 1.24 1.51 1.30
C ILE A 60 1.80 0.54 0.25
N ASN A 61 3.10 0.25 0.29
CA ASN A 61 3.70 -0.70 -0.65
C ASN A 61 3.11 -2.10 -0.52
N GLU A 62 2.92 -2.62 0.69
CA GLU A 62 2.25 -3.91 0.89
C GLU A 62 0.85 -3.93 0.26
N LYS A 63 0.03 -2.90 0.53
CA LYS A 63 -1.32 -2.77 -0.06
C LYS A 63 -1.32 -2.65 -1.58
N ARG A 64 -0.38 -1.89 -2.15
CA ARG A 64 -0.21 -1.79 -3.60
C ARG A 64 0.21 -3.12 -4.22
N ILE A 65 1.11 -3.86 -3.58
CA ILE A 65 1.51 -5.20 -4.05
C ILE A 65 0.36 -6.20 -3.95
N ASP A 66 -0.43 -6.17 -2.87
CA ASP A 66 -1.61 -7.04 -2.75
C ASP A 66 -2.64 -6.73 -3.86
N THR A 67 -2.85 -5.45 -4.16
CA THR A 67 -3.67 -5.01 -5.31
C THR A 67 -3.09 -5.50 -6.64
N ALA A 68 -1.77 -5.41 -6.82
CA ALA A 68 -1.09 -5.90 -8.02
C ALA A 68 -1.28 -7.41 -8.23
N LYS A 69 -1.20 -8.21 -7.16
CA LYS A 69 -1.45 -9.66 -7.23
C LYS A 69 -2.86 -9.96 -7.75
N GLN A 70 -3.87 -9.20 -7.32
CA GLN A 70 -5.24 -9.35 -7.82
C GLN A 70 -5.35 -9.00 -9.31
N TYR A 71 -4.68 -7.94 -9.77
CA TYR A 71 -4.70 -7.60 -11.19
C TYR A 71 -3.84 -8.55 -12.05
N LEU A 72 -2.84 -9.21 -11.47
CA LEU A 72 -1.98 -10.17 -12.19
C LEU A 72 -2.75 -11.41 -12.67
N THR A 73 -3.90 -11.74 -12.06
CA THR A 73 -4.77 -12.85 -12.48
C THR A 73 -5.74 -12.46 -13.60
N THR A 74 -5.70 -11.21 -14.06
CA THR A 74 -6.52 -10.70 -15.18
C THR A 74 -5.68 -10.60 -16.46
N ASP A 75 -6.33 -10.24 -17.57
CA ASP A 75 -5.68 -10.05 -18.89
C ASP A 75 -4.91 -8.73 -19.02
N LEU A 76 -4.83 -7.90 -17.97
CA LEU A 76 -4.08 -6.65 -18.01
C LEU A 76 -2.60 -6.88 -18.32
N SER A 77 -1.95 -5.95 -19.02
CA SER A 77 -0.49 -6.02 -19.20
C SER A 77 0.23 -5.76 -17.87
N ILE A 78 1.47 -6.26 -17.69
CA ILE A 78 2.22 -6.00 -16.44
C ILE A 78 2.46 -4.48 -16.23
N ARG A 79 2.53 -3.69 -17.29
CA ARG A 79 2.59 -2.22 -17.19
C ARG A 79 1.30 -1.62 -16.68
N ASP A 80 0.15 -2.11 -17.15
CA ASP A 80 -1.15 -1.64 -16.66
C ASP A 80 -1.35 -2.06 -15.20
N VAL A 81 -0.98 -3.28 -14.83
CA VAL A 81 -0.96 -3.73 -13.43
C VAL A 81 -0.13 -2.78 -12.56
N CYS A 82 1.08 -2.43 -12.99
CA CYS A 82 1.92 -1.47 -12.27
C CYS A 82 1.17 -0.14 -12.03
N ARG A 83 0.56 0.42 -13.08
CA ARG A 83 -0.18 1.69 -13.00
C ARG A 83 -1.44 1.60 -12.15
N CYS A 84 -2.27 0.59 -12.37
CA CYS A 84 -3.52 0.35 -11.64
C CYS A 84 -3.29 0.06 -10.15
N SER A 85 -2.11 -0.44 -9.80
CA SER A 85 -1.70 -0.68 -8.41
C SER A 85 -1.03 0.55 -7.77
N GLY A 86 -1.05 1.72 -8.40
CA GLY A 86 -0.54 2.97 -7.84
C GLY A 86 0.96 3.22 -8.02
N TYR A 87 1.63 2.49 -8.90
CA TYR A 87 3.03 2.76 -9.23
C TYR A 87 3.18 3.51 -10.55
N HIS A 88 3.83 4.67 -10.50
CA HIS A 88 4.20 5.43 -11.69
C HIS A 88 5.55 4.98 -12.30
N ASN A 89 6.39 4.31 -11.51
CA ASN A 89 7.71 3.86 -11.93
C ASN A 89 7.78 2.33 -11.92
N TYR A 90 7.92 1.74 -13.11
CA TYR A 90 7.98 0.29 -13.30
C TYR A 90 9.18 -0.36 -12.58
N SER A 91 10.36 0.26 -12.65
CA SER A 91 11.57 -0.28 -12.01
C SER A 91 11.43 -0.34 -10.48
N TYR A 92 10.78 0.67 -9.89
CA TYR A 92 10.48 0.69 -8.46
C TYR A 92 9.40 -0.34 -8.10
N PHE A 93 8.34 -0.45 -8.89
CA PHE A 93 7.32 -1.50 -8.76
C PHE A 93 7.95 -2.89 -8.76
N TYR A 94 8.74 -3.21 -9.79
CA TYR A 94 9.35 -4.53 -9.94
C TYR A 94 10.23 -4.89 -8.74
N LYS A 95 11.11 -3.97 -8.32
CA LYS A 95 11.98 -4.19 -7.14
C LYS A 95 11.17 -4.40 -5.87
N THR A 96 10.11 -3.61 -5.68
CA THR A 96 9.24 -3.72 -4.50
C THR A 96 8.44 -5.02 -4.52
N PHE A 97 7.88 -5.39 -5.68
CA PHE A 97 7.15 -6.65 -5.87
C PHE A 97 8.06 -7.84 -5.59
N LEU A 98 9.25 -7.89 -6.20
CA LEU A 98 10.22 -8.96 -5.98
C LEU A 98 10.64 -9.05 -4.50
N LYS A 99 10.86 -7.90 -3.84
CA LYS A 99 11.22 -7.87 -2.42
C LYS A 99 10.12 -8.43 -1.50
N ILE A 100 8.85 -8.14 -1.80
CA ILE A 100 7.71 -8.52 -0.95
C ILE A 100 7.22 -9.94 -1.26
N VAL A 101 7.22 -10.32 -2.55
CA VAL A 101 6.64 -11.59 -3.03
C VAL A 101 7.70 -12.69 -3.19
N GLY A 102 8.95 -12.32 -3.42
CA GLY A 102 10.07 -13.24 -3.62
C GLY A 102 10.32 -13.62 -5.08
N ILE A 103 9.35 -13.40 -5.97
CA ILE A 103 9.45 -13.65 -7.42
C ILE A 103 8.94 -12.45 -8.23
N GLY A 104 9.26 -12.40 -9.53
CA GLY A 104 8.84 -11.32 -10.41
C GLY A 104 7.33 -11.36 -10.71
N PRO A 105 6.71 -10.23 -11.12
CA PRO A 105 5.28 -10.16 -11.43
C PRO A 105 4.86 -11.08 -12.59
N SER A 106 5.70 -11.23 -13.62
CA SER A 106 5.43 -12.16 -14.73
C SER A 106 5.44 -13.62 -14.28
N GLU A 107 6.42 -14.00 -13.46
CA GLU A 107 6.52 -15.36 -12.88
C GLU A 107 5.35 -15.64 -11.94
N TYR A 108 4.98 -14.65 -11.12
CA TYR A 108 3.82 -14.74 -10.23
C TYR A 108 2.52 -14.97 -11.01
N ARG A 109 2.30 -14.26 -12.12
CA ARG A 109 1.14 -14.46 -13.00
C ARG A 109 1.10 -15.90 -13.52
N GLN A 110 2.22 -16.39 -14.04
CA GLN A 110 2.28 -17.75 -14.57
C GLN A 110 1.94 -18.79 -13.48
N ALA A 111 2.57 -18.70 -12.31
CA ALA A 111 2.32 -19.60 -11.19
C ALA A 111 0.85 -19.55 -10.71
N SER A 112 0.26 -18.35 -10.67
CA SER A 112 -1.13 -18.16 -10.22
C SER A 112 -2.15 -18.74 -11.19
N LEU A 113 -1.87 -18.76 -12.50
CA LEU A 113 -2.72 -19.35 -13.52
C LEU A 113 -2.57 -20.88 -13.60
N GLU A 114 -1.37 -21.40 -13.35
CA GLU A 114 -1.11 -22.84 -13.28
C GLU A 114 -1.79 -23.49 -12.07
N GLY A 115 -1.84 -22.78 -10.93
CA GLY A 115 -2.54 -23.24 -9.72
C GLY A 115 -4.07 -23.31 -9.84
N GLN A 116 -4.68 -22.60 -10.80
CA GLN A 116 -6.13 -22.59 -11.05
C GLN A 116 -6.58 -23.69 -12.03
N LYS A 117 -5.65 -24.40 -12.67
CA LYS A 117 -5.93 -25.49 -13.63
C LYS A 117 -5.91 -26.89 -13.02
N LYS A 118 -5.73 -27.01 -11.71
CA LYS A 118 -5.82 -28.27 -10.94
C LYS A 118 -7.11 -28.30 -10.16
#